data_AF-A0A9D2LPB1-F1
#
_entry.id   AF-A0A9D2LPB1-F1
#
_cell.length_a   1.000
_cell.length_b   1.000
_cell.length_c   1.000
_cell.angle_alpha   90.00
_cell.angle_beta   90.00
_cell.angle_gamma   90.00
#
_symmetry.space_group_name_H-M   'P 1'
#
loop_
_entity.id
_entity.type
_entity.pdbx_description
1 polymer ?
#
loop_
_entity_poly.entity_id
_entity_poly.type
_entity_poly.pdbx_seq_one_letter_code
_entity_poly.pdbx_strand_id
1 'polypeptide(L)' 'MKKYDSLDTLLAYDQQAKEYFNSLPDYVQETMWSRAKGINSFESMCHYADNLTKGDD' A
#
# COMPACT_ATOMS: atom_id res chain seq x y z
N MET A 1 -15.22 1.71 7.10
CA MET A 1 -13.90 1.34 6.55
C MET A 1 -12.95 1.05 7.69
N LYS A 2 -12.28 -0.11 7.68
CA LYS A 2 -11.22 -0.39 8.65
C LYS A 2 -10.01 0.48 8.34
N LYS A 3 -9.53 1.20 9.34
CA LYS A 3 -8.28 1.95 9.29
C LYS A 3 -7.31 1.31 10.27
N TYR A 4 -6.05 1.23 9.85
CA TYR A 4 -4.93 0.72 10.63
C TYR A 4 -3.99 1.88 10.95
N ASP A 5 -3.13 1.74 11.95
CA ASP A 5 -2.21 2.82 12.32
C ASP A 5 -1.16 3.11 11.24
N SER A 6 -0.84 2.12 10.42
CA SER A 6 0.22 2.18 9.42
C SER A 6 0.14 1.04 8.41
N LEU A 7 0.94 1.13 7.35
CA LEU A 7 1.08 0.09 6.33
C LEU A 7 1.47 -1.26 6.95
N ASP A 8 2.40 -1.31 7.90
CA ASP A 8 2.79 -2.56 8.56
C ASP A 8 1.59 -3.23 9.27
N THR A 9 0.76 -2.44 9.94
CA THR A 9 -0.41 -2.95 10.66
C THR A 9 -1.48 -3.38 9.67
N LEU A 10 -1.67 -2.65 8.57
CA LEU A 10 -2.53 -3.08 7.46
C LEU A 10 -2.08 -4.44 6.90
N LEU A 11 -0.79 -4.61 6.59
CA LEU A 11 -0.25 -5.85 6.03
C LEU A 11 -0.27 -7.03 7.03
N ALA A 12 -0.23 -6.74 8.33
CA ALA A 12 -0.30 -7.75 9.38
C ALA A 12 -1.72 -8.28 9.62
N TYR A 13 -2.73 -7.41 9.53
CA TYR A 13 -4.12 -7.75 9.87
C TYR A 13 -5.03 -7.99 8.64
N ASP A 14 -4.60 -7.54 7.45
CA ASP A 14 -5.38 -7.65 6.22
C ASP A 14 -4.62 -8.47 5.18
N GLN A 15 -5.03 -9.74 5.05
CA GLN A 15 -4.42 -10.67 4.10
C GLN A 15 -4.59 -10.21 2.65
N GLN A 16 -5.72 -9.60 2.31
CA GLN A 16 -5.97 -9.06 0.97
C GLN A 16 -5.02 -7.91 0.66
N ALA A 17 -4.77 -7.03 1.64
CA ALA A 17 -3.80 -5.97 1.49
C ALA A 17 -2.37 -6.50 1.28
N LYS A 18 -2.01 -7.55 2.02
CA LYS A 18 -0.70 -8.19 1.90
C LYS A 18 -0.48 -8.83 0.54
N GLU A 19 -1.47 -9.55 0.03
CA GLU A 19 -1.41 -10.18 -1.31
C GLU A 19 -1.30 -9.13 -2.42
N TYR A 20 -2.10 -8.06 -2.33
CA TYR A 20 -2.00 -6.95 -3.27
C TYR A 20 -0.62 -6.29 -3.21
N PHE A 21 -0.13 -5.96 -2.02
CA PHE A 21 1.18 -5.33 -1.85
C PHE A 21 2.30 -6.15 -2.47
N ASN A 22 2.32 -7.47 -2.22
CA ASN A 22 3.32 -8.39 -2.79
C ASN A 22 3.22 -8.53 -4.32
N SER A 23 2.07 -8.19 -4.92
CA SER A 23 1.88 -8.20 -6.37
C SER A 23 2.39 -6.93 -7.07
N LEU A 24 2.67 -5.87 -6.31
CA LEU A 24 3.17 -4.60 -6.84
C LEU A 24 4.66 -4.70 -7.23
N PRO A 25 5.14 -3.90 -8.18
CA PRO A 25 6.56 -3.80 -8.47
C PRO A 25 7.39 -3.37 -7.25
N ASP A 26 8.64 -3.83 -7.17
CA ASP A 26 9.53 -3.53 -6.04
C ASP A 26 9.65 -2.03 -5.76
N TYR A 27 9.78 -1.19 -6.80
CA TYR A 27 9.88 0.26 -6.63
C TYR A 27 8.62 0.88 -6.00
N VAL A 28 7.43 0.33 -6.28
CA VAL A 28 6.17 0.76 -5.68
C VAL A 28 6.13 0.34 -4.22
N GLN A 29 6.53 -0.89 -3.91
CA GLN A 29 6.62 -1.39 -2.54
C GLN A 29 7.58 -0.55 -1.68
N GLU A 30 8.77 -0.24 -2.19
CA GLU A 30 9.76 0.62 -1.52
C GLU A 30 9.25 2.05 -1.31
N THR A 31 8.56 2.61 -2.30
CA THR A 31 7.97 3.96 -2.20
C THR A 31 6.84 4.00 -1.18
N MET A 32 6.02 2.95 -1.11
CA MET A 32 4.99 2.79 -0.09
C MET A 32 5.58 2.70 1.31
N TRP A 33 6.67 1.96 1.50
CA TRP A 33 7.38 1.90 2.79
C TRP A 33 7.87 3.27 3.24
N SER A 34 8.38 4.09 2.32
CA SER A 34 8.81 5.46 2.60
C SER A 34 7.67 6.38 3.08
N ARG A 35 6.42 6.04 2.75
CA ARG A 35 5.21 6.80 3.14
C ARG A 35 4.19 5.95 3.91
N ALA A 36 4.66 4.94 4.63
CA ALA A 36 3.84 3.97 5.36
C ALA A 36 2.80 4.59 6.31
N LYS A 37 3.08 5.77 6.87
CA LYS A 37 2.17 6.50 7.79
C LYS A 37 0.89 7.02 7.11
N GLY A 38 0.90 7.21 5.79
CA GLY A 38 -0.27 7.68 5.03
C GLY A 38 -1.15 6.54 4.50
N ILE A 39 -0.68 5.29 4.55
CA ILE A 39 -1.35 4.13 3.98
C ILE A 39 -1.94 3.32 5.12
N ASN A 40 -3.17 3.67 5.50
CA ASN A 40 -3.87 3.07 6.64
C ASN A 40 -5.08 2.22 6.25
N SER A 41 -5.31 2.01 4.96
CA SER A 41 -6.42 1.19 4.48
C SER A 41 -6.11 0.59 3.12
N PHE A 42 -6.81 -0.49 2.76
CA PHE A 42 -6.69 -1.11 1.45
C PHE A 42 -6.98 -0.12 0.32
N GLU A 43 -8.00 0.73 0.46
CA GLU A 43 -8.35 1.75 -0.54
C GLU A 43 -7.22 2.78 -0.70
N SER A 44 -6.66 3.27 0.41
CA SER A 44 -5.53 4.20 0.38
C SER A 44 -4.32 3.58 -0.31
N MET A 45 -4.07 2.28 -0.07
CA MET A 45 -2.99 1.54 -0.70
C MET A 45 -3.20 1.41 -2.23
N CYS A 46 -4.39 1.01 -2.67
CA CYS A 46 -4.71 0.90 -4.10
C CYS A 46 -4.60 2.25 -4.82
N HIS A 47 -5.14 3.31 -4.22
CA HIS A 47 -5.04 4.66 -4.77
C HIS A 47 -3.58 5.13 -4.83
N TYR A 48 -2.75 4.75 -3.85
CA TYR A 48 -1.33 5.09 -3.85
C TYR A 48 -0.58 4.36 -4.96
N ALA A 49 -0.80 3.06 -5.08
CA ALA A 49 -0.19 2.23 -6.11
C ALA A 49 -0.57 2.74 -7.51
N ASP A 50 -1.84 3.04 -7.75
CA ASP A 50 -2.33 3.57 -9.03
C ASP A 50 -1.66 4.89 -9.41
N ASN A 51 -1.49 5.82 -8.46
CA ASN A 51 -0.77 7.07 -8.70
C ASN A 51 0.72 6.85 -9.01
N LEU A 52 1.36 5.89 -8.34
CA LEU A 52 2.77 5.57 -8.58
C LEU A 52 2.99 4.89 -9.94
N THR A 53 2.07 4.00 -10.35
CA THR A 53 2.16 3.31 -11.64
C THR A 53 1.79 4.20 -12.82
N LYS A 54 0.92 5.22 -12.62
CA LYS A 54 0.54 6.18 -13.66
C LYS A 54 1.57 7.28 -13.91
N GLY A 55 2.43 7.57 -12.92
CA GLY A 55 3.50 8.56 -13.07
C GLY A 55 4.75 8.02 -13.79
N ASP A 56 4.76 6.73 -14.13
CA ASP A 56 5.88 6.03 -14.78
C ASP A 56 5.69 5.89 -16.32
N ASP A 57 4.62 6.49 -16.88
CA ASP A 57 4.28 6.54 -18.32
C ASP A 57 4.64 7.91 -18.94
#